data_AF-A0A540LLX1-F1
#
_entry.id   AF-A0A540LLX1-F1
#
_cell.length_a   1.000
_cell.length_b   1.000
_cell.length_c   1.000
_cell.angle_alpha   90.00
_cell.angle_beta   90.00
_cell.angle_gamma   90.00
#
_symmetry.space_group_name_H-M   'P 1'
#
loop_
_entity.id
_entity.type
_entity.pdbx_description
1 polymer ?
#
loop_
_entity_poly.entity_id
_entity_poly.type
_entity_poly.pdbx_seq_one_letter_code
_entity_poly.pdbx_strand_id
1 'polypeptide(L)'
;MSIDSLTPLPENRTVVSEEGNSPFTYIIVDNETKTRTCIHTPGYPPMIPDDLSQSSLSSALDGARILYLDCRIHETALVVAQEAGACCRALGARTGLPHRTDARLASFLS
;
A
#
# COMPACT_ATOMS: atom_id res chain seq x y z
N MET A 1 17.64 -16.49 -9.29
CA MET A 1 18.21 -16.60 -7.93
C MET A 1 17.07 -16.20 -7.01
N SER A 2 16.53 -17.18 -6.28
CA SER A 2 15.24 -17.11 -5.61
C SER A 2 15.26 -16.10 -4.46
N ILE A 3 14.21 -15.28 -4.37
CA ILE A 3 13.94 -14.28 -3.32
C ILE A 3 13.46 -14.94 -2.01
N ASP A 4 14.15 -16.00 -1.56
CA ASP A 4 13.75 -16.84 -0.42
C ASP A 4 14.14 -16.29 0.97
N SER A 5 14.46 -15.00 1.13
CA SER A 5 14.90 -14.46 2.44
C SER A 5 14.30 -13.10 2.83
N LEU A 6 13.04 -12.85 2.51
CA LEU A 6 12.26 -11.86 3.27
C LEU A 6 11.89 -12.45 4.64
N THR A 7 12.80 -12.32 5.62
CA THR A 7 12.49 -12.67 7.01
C THR A 7 11.52 -11.64 7.58
N PRO A 8 10.28 -12.01 7.93
CA PRO A 8 9.37 -11.08 8.59
C PRO A 8 9.83 -10.89 10.03
N LEU A 9 10.24 -9.68 10.40
CA LEU A 9 10.33 -9.31 11.81
C LEU A 9 8.90 -9.35 12.38
N PRO A 10 8.69 -9.91 13.59
CA PRO A 10 7.37 -9.94 14.19
C PRO A 10 6.92 -8.49 14.39
N GLU A 11 5.78 -8.15 13.78
CA GLU A 11 5.16 -6.80 13.70
C GLU A 11 5.62 -5.84 12.59
N ASN A 12 6.69 -6.13 11.82
CA ASN A 12 7.10 -5.26 10.72
C ASN A 12 6.89 -5.94 9.34
N ARG A 13 5.86 -5.50 8.62
CA ARG A 13 5.49 -5.98 7.27
C ARG A 13 6.22 -5.22 6.15
N THR A 14 7.45 -4.80 6.40
CA THR A 14 8.29 -4.09 5.43
C THR A 14 9.01 -5.08 4.54
N VAL A 15 8.93 -4.88 3.23
CA VAL A 15 9.71 -5.63 2.24
C VAL A 15 11.05 -4.93 2.04
N VAL A 16 12.15 -5.66 2.19
CA VAL A 16 13.52 -5.14 2.05
C VAL A 16 14.24 -5.89 0.95
N SER A 17 14.84 -5.16 0.01
CA SER A 17 15.79 -5.70 -0.96
C SER A 17 17.20 -5.59 -0.38
N GLU A 18 17.92 -6.72 -0.24
CA GLU A 18 19.26 -6.77 0.37
C GLU A 18 20.26 -5.84 -0.32
N GLU A 19 20.29 -5.86 -1.66
CA GLU A 19 21.19 -5.03 -2.48
C GLU A 19 20.49 -3.77 -3.05
N GLY A 20 19.34 -3.41 -2.45
CA GLY A 20 18.52 -2.30 -2.93
C GLY A 20 18.91 -0.94 -2.35
N ASN A 21 18.31 0.11 -2.89
CA ASN A 21 18.31 1.44 -2.30
C ASN A 21 16.89 1.86 -1.91
N SER A 22 16.80 2.67 -0.85
CA SER A 22 15.53 3.24 -0.42
C SER A 22 15.15 4.43 -1.30
N PRO A 23 13.86 4.60 -1.67
CA PRO A 23 13.40 5.82 -2.34
C PRO A 23 13.63 7.04 -1.45
N PHE A 24 14.03 8.16 -2.04
CA PHE A 24 14.19 9.43 -1.33
C PHE A 24 13.70 10.60 -2.20
N THR A 25 13.54 11.78 -1.60
CA THR A 25 13.07 12.97 -2.33
C THR A 25 13.76 14.20 -1.80
N TYR A 26 14.47 14.92 -2.67
CA TYR A 26 14.97 16.25 -2.34
C TYR A 26 13.81 17.24 -2.45
N ILE A 27 13.66 18.09 -1.43
CA ILE A 27 12.63 19.13 -1.40
C ILE A 27 13.34 20.47 -1.23
N ILE A 28 13.27 21.30 -2.27
CA ILE A 28 13.73 22.68 -2.21
C ILE A 28 12.52 23.55 -1.91
N VAL A 29 12.54 24.25 -0.78
CA VAL A 29 11.44 25.10 -0.33
C VAL A 29 11.78 26.56 -0.60
N ASP A 30 10.98 27.24 -1.40
CA ASP A 30 11.07 28.68 -1.58
C ASP A 30 10.21 29.38 -0.51
N ASN A 31 10.86 30.15 0.36
CA ASN A 31 10.19 30.85 1.44
C ASN A 31 9.43 32.11 0.96
N GLU A 32 9.84 32.75 -0.13
CA GLU A 32 9.17 33.94 -0.66
C GLU A 32 7.87 33.56 -1.35
N THR A 33 7.94 32.65 -2.33
CA THR A 33 6.77 32.22 -3.12
C THR A 33 5.95 31.13 -2.45
N LYS A 34 6.43 30.57 -1.33
CA LYS A 34 5.83 29.41 -0.63
C LYS A 34 5.69 28.17 -1.51
N THR A 35 6.53 28.05 -2.54
CA THR A 35 6.57 26.87 -3.41
C THR A 35 7.53 25.81 -2.91
N ARG A 36 7.36 24.58 -3.40
CA ARG A 36 8.27 23.45 -3.14
C ARG A 36 8.59 22.76 -4.45
N THR A 37 9.87 22.61 -4.76
CA THR A 37 10.35 21.76 -5.86
C THR A 37 10.74 20.41 -5.30
N CYS A 38 10.02 19.37 -5.72
CA CYS A 38 10.27 17.99 -5.28
C CYS A 38 11.00 17.22 -6.39
N ILE A 39 12.19 16.70 -6.08
CA ILE A 39 12.96 15.83 -6.98
C ILE A 39 12.92 14.43 -6.38
N HIS A 40 12.05 13.58 -6.93
CA HIS A 40 11.86 12.22 -6.45
C HIS A 40 12.87 11.26 -7.09
N THR A 41 13.57 10.49 -6.27
CA THR A 41 14.40 9.37 -6.71
C THR A 41 13.72 8.07 -6.27
N PRO A 42 13.28 7.22 -7.21
CA PRO A 42 12.62 5.96 -6.88
C PRO A 42 13.63 4.98 -6.26
N GLY A 43 13.12 4.06 -5.45
CA GLY A 43 13.90 2.93 -4.93
C GLY A 43 14.22 1.94 -6.05
N TYR A 44 15.35 1.24 -5.92
CA TYR A 44 15.77 0.20 -6.85
C TYR A 44 16.25 -1.05 -6.08
N PRO A 45 15.89 -2.28 -6.49
CA PRO A 45 14.91 -2.58 -7.53
C PRO A 45 13.50 -2.07 -7.15
N PRO A 46 12.65 -1.74 -8.13
CA PRO A 46 11.27 -1.37 -7.83
C PRO A 46 10.53 -2.58 -7.24
N MET A 47 9.63 -2.33 -6.30
CA MET A 47 8.72 -3.37 -5.84
C MET A 47 7.77 -3.73 -6.97
N ILE A 48 7.70 -5.02 -7.31
CA ILE A 48 6.79 -5.58 -8.30
C ILE A 48 5.71 -6.43 -7.64
N PRO A 49 4.58 -6.70 -8.32
CA PRO A 49 3.52 -7.54 -7.74
C PRO A 49 4.00 -8.91 -7.23
N ASP A 50 4.95 -9.52 -7.93
CA ASP A 50 5.47 -10.85 -7.60
C ASP A 50 6.28 -10.90 -6.30
N ASP A 51 6.72 -9.75 -5.78
CA ASP A 51 7.39 -9.66 -4.48
C ASP A 51 6.43 -9.93 -3.30
N LEU A 52 5.12 -9.87 -3.54
CA LEU A 52 4.08 -10.04 -2.51
C LEU A 52 3.32 -11.35 -2.73
N SER A 53 3.67 -12.37 -1.95
CA SER A 53 2.90 -13.62 -1.93
C SER A 53 1.47 -13.37 -1.42
N GLN A 54 0.50 -14.16 -1.91
CA GLN A 54 -0.88 -14.08 -1.42
C GLN A 54 -0.95 -14.30 0.10
N SER A 55 -0.20 -15.27 0.63
CA SER A 55 -0.19 -15.54 2.08
C SER A 55 0.34 -14.35 2.90
N SER A 56 1.35 -13.65 2.39
CA SER A 56 1.88 -12.43 3.00
C SER A 56 0.84 -11.32 3.00
N LEU A 57 0.10 -11.16 1.91
CA LEU A 57 -0.95 -10.16 1.78
C LEU A 57 -2.15 -10.47 2.69
N SER A 58 -2.67 -11.70 2.68
CA SER A 58 -3.80 -12.06 3.53
C SER A 58 -3.45 -11.90 5.01
N SER A 59 -2.24 -12.31 5.41
CA SER A 59 -1.72 -12.03 6.75
C SER A 59 -1.64 -10.52 7.00
N ALA A 60 -1.11 -9.75 6.03
CA ALA A 60 -1.00 -8.29 6.09
C ALA A 60 -2.35 -7.56 6.29
N LEU A 61 -3.43 -8.15 5.81
CA LEU A 61 -4.77 -7.60 5.85
C LEU A 61 -5.59 -8.14 7.03
N ASP A 62 -5.15 -9.21 7.68
CA ASP A 62 -5.87 -9.75 8.84
C ASP A 62 -5.93 -8.71 9.97
N GLY A 63 -7.14 -8.49 10.49
CA GLY A 63 -7.44 -7.46 11.47
C GLY A 63 -7.43 -6.02 10.95
N ALA A 64 -6.98 -5.74 9.72
CA ALA A 64 -6.97 -4.38 9.17
C ALA A 64 -8.40 -3.85 8.96
N ARG A 65 -8.61 -2.55 9.21
CA ARG A 65 -9.89 -1.86 8.99
C ARG A 65 -9.86 -0.87 7.84
N ILE A 66 -8.67 -0.34 7.54
CA ILE A 66 -8.44 0.66 6.50
C ILE A 66 -7.19 0.24 5.73
N LEU A 67 -7.28 0.28 4.41
CA LEU A 67 -6.15 0.16 3.49
C LEU A 67 -5.92 1.53 2.85
N TYR A 68 -4.70 2.04 2.96
CA TYR A 68 -4.27 3.27 2.30
C TYR A 68 -3.20 2.94 1.26
N LEU A 69 -3.40 3.41 0.03
CA LEU A 69 -2.50 3.18 -1.10
C LEU A 69 -2.10 4.54 -1.67
N ASP A 70 -0.82 4.86 -1.69
CA ASP A 70 -0.32 6.20 -2.05
C ASP A 70 0.02 6.37 -3.55
N CYS A 71 -0.47 5.48 -4.40
CA CYS A 71 -0.32 5.47 -5.86
C CYS A 71 1.11 5.56 -6.42
N ARG A 72 2.16 5.50 -5.58
CA ARG A 72 3.56 5.56 -6.06
C ARG A 72 3.99 4.29 -6.79
N ILE A 73 3.42 3.15 -6.41
CA ILE A 73 3.68 1.83 -6.99
C ILE A 73 2.33 1.21 -7.40
N HIS A 74 1.74 1.75 -8.46
CA HIS A 74 0.34 1.49 -8.80
C HIS A 74 0.05 0.01 -9.15
N GLU A 75 0.99 -0.72 -9.76
CA GLU A 75 0.80 -2.12 -10.13
C GLU A 75 0.69 -3.01 -8.90
N THR A 76 1.61 -2.85 -7.95
CA THR A 76 1.57 -3.57 -6.67
C THR A 76 0.36 -3.14 -5.84
N ALA A 77 0.04 -1.84 -5.82
CA ALA A 77 -1.15 -1.33 -5.15
C ALA A 77 -2.46 -1.98 -5.68
N LEU A 78 -2.55 -2.25 -6.98
CA LEU A 78 -3.70 -2.93 -7.57
C LEU A 78 -3.86 -4.35 -7.02
N VAL A 79 -2.78 -5.12 -6.92
CA VAL A 79 -2.84 -6.49 -6.38
C VAL A 79 -3.22 -6.48 -4.89
N VAL A 80 -2.67 -5.55 -4.10
CA VAL A 80 -3.05 -5.37 -2.69
C VAL A 80 -4.55 -5.01 -2.56
N ALA A 81 -5.05 -4.11 -3.42
CA ALA A 81 -6.46 -3.73 -3.43
C ALA A 81 -7.39 -4.89 -3.81
N GLN A 82 -6.97 -5.73 -4.77
CA GLN A 82 -7.71 -6.91 -5.18
C GLN A 82 -7.82 -7.94 -4.04
N GLU A 83 -6.71 -8.20 -3.35
CA GLU A 83 -6.69 -9.11 -2.19
C GLU A 83 -7.55 -8.55 -1.05
N ALA A 84 -7.42 -7.26 -0.70
CA ALA A 84 -8.28 -6.64 0.31
C ALA A 84 -9.76 -6.72 -0.07
N GLY A 85 -10.10 -6.53 -1.35
CA GLY A 85 -11.45 -6.73 -1.85
C GLY A 85 -11.93 -8.18 -1.70
N ALA A 86 -11.05 -9.16 -1.92
CA ALA A 86 -11.35 -10.57 -1.71
C ALA A 86 -11.58 -10.89 -0.22
N CYS A 87 -10.71 -10.42 0.67
CA CYS A 87 -10.87 -10.55 2.12
C CYS A 87 -12.20 -9.95 2.60
N CYS A 88 -12.52 -8.73 2.17
CA CYS A 88 -13.78 -8.08 2.52
C CYS A 88 -15.00 -8.91 2.07
N ARG A 89 -14.98 -9.47 0.85
CA ARG A 89 -16.06 -10.35 0.37
C ARG A 89 -16.17 -11.64 1.20
N ALA A 90 -15.05 -12.24 1.59
CA ALA A 90 -15.03 -13.42 2.45
C ALA A 90 -15.65 -13.13 3.83
N LEU A 91 -15.53 -11.90 4.33
CA LEU A 91 -16.16 -11.41 5.55
C LEU A 91 -17.64 -11.00 5.37
N GLY A 92 -18.22 -11.23 4.19
CA GLY A 92 -19.62 -10.89 3.88
C GLY A 92 -19.85 -9.44 3.47
N ALA A 93 -18.80 -8.68 3.13
CA ALA A 93 -18.97 -7.35 2.55
C ALA A 93 -19.62 -7.45 1.15
N ARG A 94 -20.43 -6.45 0.81
CA ARG A 94 -21.14 -6.39 -0.49
C ARG A 94 -20.13 -6.29 -1.63
N THR A 95 -20.51 -6.78 -2.80
CA THR A 95 -19.77 -6.54 -4.04
C THR A 95 -19.88 -5.06 -4.42
N GLY A 96 -18.83 -4.28 -4.14
CA GLY A 96 -18.73 -2.87 -4.52
C GLY A 96 -18.62 -1.93 -3.31
N LEU A 97 -18.00 -0.77 -3.52
CA LEU A 97 -17.97 0.30 -2.53
C LEU A 97 -19.40 0.78 -2.24
N PRO A 98 -19.79 0.95 -0.97
CA PRO A 98 -21.07 1.53 -0.63
C PRO A 98 -21.21 2.92 -1.27
N HIS A 99 -22.34 3.17 -1.93
CA HIS A 99 -22.64 4.49 -2.47
C HIS A 99 -22.65 5.50 -1.32
N ARG A 100 -22.31 6.78 -1.57
CA ARG A 100 -22.30 7.84 -0.53
C ARG A 100 -23.63 7.92 0.27
N THR A 101 -24.74 7.51 -0.34
CA THR A 101 -26.07 7.48 0.28
C THR A 101 -26.40 6.17 1.00
N ASP A 102 -25.46 5.23 1.15
CA ASP A 102 -25.68 3.98 1.87
C ASP A 102 -25.91 4.28 3.36
N ALA A 103 -27.02 3.78 3.91
CA ALA A 103 -27.41 4.02 5.29
C ALA A 103 -26.34 3.59 6.31
N ARG A 104 -25.48 2.63 5.95
CA ARG A 104 -24.37 2.17 6.81
C ARG A 104 -23.20 3.14 6.88
N LEU A 105 -23.10 4.07 5.93
CA LEU A 105 -22.09 5.13 5.95
C LEU A 105 -22.56 6.39 6.70
N ALA A 106 -23.84 6.50 7.03
CA ALA A 106 -24.41 7.72 7.61
C ALA A 106 -23.71 8.17 8.91
N SER A 107 -23.26 7.22 9.75
CA SER A 107 -22.55 7.52 11.00
C SER A 107 -21.10 7.98 10.81
N PHE A 108 -20.54 7.81 9.61
CA PHE A 108 -19.15 8.19 9.30
C PHE A 108 -19.07 9.47 8.47
N LEU A 109 -20.21 9.99 7.99
CA LEU A 109 -20.31 11.16 7.11
C LEU A 109 -20.93 12.38 7.80
N SER A 110 -21.15 12.30 9.11
CA SER A 110 -21.66 13.38 9.98
C SER A 110 -20.54 14.23 10.57
#